data_AF-A0A521UPT9-F1
#
_entry.id   AF-A0A521UPT9-F1
#
_cell.length_a   1.000
_cell.length_b   1.000
_cell.length_c   1.000
_cell.angle_alpha   90.00
_cell.angle_beta   90.00
_cell.angle_gamma   90.00
#
_symmetry.space_group_name_H-M   'P 1'
#
loop_
_entity.id
_entity.type
_entity.pdbx_description
1 polymer ?
#
loop_
_entity_poly.entity_id
_entity_poly.type
_entity_poly.pdbx_seq_one_letter_code
_entity_poly.pdbx_strand_id
1 'polypeptide(L)'
;MDIKQFLERFVEGYLFADLDNMAKIKVDGDGNCGYPMVMTVLAGIELLGTLTYPYPLGLEQPSSVEAGMDEEASSFGNTQFSWYWKHFLTRTDPHCYKVKGDISSAIRSLLRNGLAHTFLAKPGIEVRKFQPASHMKSGASRLIIDATKFAEDFKQSYWKSIRPIVSGKQAIINGHTISFQSMQERLNELAAAYTKEAETSFEELMGKIPTVPATQSPEPSGSFNFSSPGIDAITNVASKQLRQ
;
A
#
# COMPACT_ATOMS: atom_id res chain seq x y z
N MET A 1 -7.97 -4.75 -15.29
CA MET A 1 -7.16 -3.53 -15.10
C MET A 1 -5.71 -3.93 -15.27
N ASP A 2 -4.96 -3.25 -16.12
CA ASP A 2 -3.53 -3.54 -16.26
C ASP A 2 -2.70 -2.89 -15.13
N ILE A 3 -1.44 -3.31 -14.99
CA ILE A 3 -0.54 -2.84 -13.94
C ILE A 3 -0.27 -1.34 -14.04
N LYS A 4 -0.25 -0.77 -15.24
CA LYS A 4 -0.04 0.68 -15.41
C LYS A 4 -1.24 1.45 -14.86
N GLN A 5 -2.45 1.07 -15.26
CA GLN A 5 -3.70 1.66 -14.76
C GLN A 5 -3.84 1.49 -13.25
N PHE A 6 -3.46 0.32 -12.73
CA PHE A 6 -3.48 0.05 -11.29
C PHE A 6 -2.55 1.01 -10.53
N LEU A 7 -1.29 1.14 -10.97
CA LEU A 7 -0.34 2.02 -10.31
C LEU A 7 -0.75 3.50 -10.42
N GLU A 8 -1.21 3.94 -11.60
CA GLU A 8 -1.70 5.32 -11.80
C GLU A 8 -2.87 5.64 -10.87
N ARG A 9 -3.83 4.73 -10.73
CA ARG A 9 -5.01 4.98 -9.89
C ARG A 9 -4.70 4.83 -8.40
N PHE A 10 -4.12 3.70 -8.00
CA PHE A 10 -4.04 3.32 -6.58
C PHE A 10 -2.77 3.78 -5.90
N VAL A 11 -1.63 3.77 -6.60
CA VAL A 11 -0.36 4.22 -6.01
C VAL A 11 -0.19 5.72 -6.20
N GLU A 12 -0.32 6.22 -7.42
CA GLU A 12 -0.13 7.63 -7.73
C GLU A 12 -1.35 8.46 -7.32
N GLY A 13 -2.56 8.00 -7.67
CA GLY A 13 -3.81 8.73 -7.43
C GLY A 13 -4.31 8.72 -5.98
N TYR A 14 -4.27 7.56 -5.30
CA TYR A 14 -4.71 7.46 -3.90
C TYR A 14 -3.53 7.57 -2.93
N LEU A 15 -2.61 6.60 -2.93
CA LEU A 15 -1.58 6.50 -1.91
C LEU A 15 -0.67 7.74 -1.85
N PHE A 16 -0.16 8.22 -2.97
CA PHE A 16 0.71 9.42 -2.98
C PHE A 16 -0.07 10.70 -2.69
N ALA A 17 -1.29 10.85 -3.22
CA ALA A 17 -2.11 12.00 -2.93
C ALA A 17 -2.45 12.10 -1.44
N ASP A 18 -2.75 10.97 -0.79
CA ASP A 18 -2.99 10.91 0.65
C ASP A 18 -1.74 11.26 1.46
N LEU A 19 -0.58 10.75 1.08
CA LEU A 19 0.70 11.14 1.69
C LEU A 19 0.96 12.65 1.55
N ASP A 20 0.68 13.23 0.38
CA ASP A 20 0.86 14.66 0.13
C ASP A 20 -0.13 15.52 0.93
N ASN A 21 -1.36 15.06 1.09
CA ASN A 21 -2.36 15.74 1.90
C ASN A 21 -2.01 15.67 3.39
N MET A 22 -1.63 14.49 3.89
CA MET A 22 -1.16 14.33 5.27
C MET A 22 0.12 15.13 5.55
N ALA A 23 1.04 15.22 4.59
CA ALA A 23 2.26 16.01 4.72
C ALA A 23 1.96 17.50 4.93
N LYS A 24 0.89 18.04 4.33
CA LYS A 24 0.51 19.46 4.47
C LYS A 24 -0.07 19.80 5.84
N ILE A 25 -0.63 18.83 6.56
CA ILE A 25 -1.24 19.05 7.88
C ILE A 25 -0.15 19.46 8.87
N LYS A 26 -0.31 20.66 9.44
CA LYS A 26 0.53 21.22 10.48
C LYS A 26 -0.37 21.61 11.65
N VAL A 27 -0.16 20.95 12.77
CA VAL A 27 -0.87 21.21 14.03
C VAL A 27 0.20 21.41 15.10
N ASP A 28 0.01 22.39 15.96
CA ASP A 28 0.88 22.59 17.11
C ASP A 28 0.59 21.50 18.15
N GLY A 29 1.64 20.75 18.52
CA GLY A 29 1.51 19.60 19.45
C GLY A 29 1.31 18.26 18.73
N ASP A 30 0.60 17.35 19.40
CA ASP A 30 0.38 15.98 18.93
C ASP A 30 -0.64 15.91 17.78
N GLY A 31 -0.64 14.80 17.03
CA GLY A 31 -1.66 14.54 16.01
C GLY A 31 -1.37 15.11 14.62
N ASN A 32 -0.13 15.44 14.29
CA ASN A 32 0.28 15.99 12.99
C ASN A 32 0.30 14.98 11.81
N CYS A 33 -0.42 13.86 11.89
CA CYS A 33 -0.43 12.76 10.92
C CYS A 33 0.91 12.02 10.70
N GLY A 34 1.93 12.20 11.55
CA GLY A 34 3.22 11.48 11.39
C GLY A 34 3.06 9.96 11.37
N TYR A 35 2.37 9.39 12.36
CA TYR A 35 2.14 7.94 12.44
C TYR A 35 1.31 7.39 11.27
N PRO A 36 0.14 7.97 10.91
CA PRO A 36 -0.58 7.61 9.69
C PRO A 36 0.28 7.60 8.44
N MET A 37 1.11 8.64 8.22
CA MET A 37 2.01 8.69 7.07
C MET A 37 2.99 7.52 7.05
N VAL A 38 3.61 7.20 8.19
CA VAL A 38 4.52 6.05 8.28
C VAL A 38 3.79 4.76 7.94
N MET A 39 2.59 4.53 8.50
CA MET A 39 1.80 3.33 8.19
C MET A 39 1.45 3.23 6.69
N THR A 40 1.05 4.34 6.07
CA THR A 40 0.76 4.40 4.64
C THR A 40 2.00 4.11 3.78
N VAL A 41 3.17 4.64 4.15
CA VAL A 41 4.43 4.31 3.46
C VAL A 41 4.76 2.83 3.60
N LEU A 42 4.64 2.25 4.79
CA LEU A 42 4.93 0.83 5.01
C LEU A 42 4.00 -0.09 4.21
N ALA A 43 2.71 0.26 4.12
CA ALA A 43 1.75 -0.44 3.27
C ALA A 43 2.12 -0.32 1.78
N GLY A 44 2.54 0.86 1.33
CA GLY A 44 3.02 1.08 -0.03
C GLY A 44 4.28 0.28 -0.36
N ILE A 45 5.23 0.18 0.57
CA ILE A 45 6.45 -0.62 0.44
C ILE A 45 6.09 -2.10 0.24
N GLU A 46 5.17 -2.65 1.04
CA GLU A 46 4.78 -4.05 0.89
C GLU A 46 3.98 -4.30 -0.40
N LEU A 47 3.06 -3.41 -0.77
CA LEU A 47 2.32 -3.52 -2.02
C LEU A 47 3.29 -3.54 -3.21
N LEU A 48 4.19 -2.55 -3.31
CA LEU A 48 5.15 -2.50 -4.41
C LEU A 48 6.19 -3.63 -4.33
N GLY A 49 6.55 -4.06 -3.14
CA GLY A 49 7.37 -5.25 -2.93
C GLY A 49 6.71 -6.50 -3.48
N THR A 50 5.40 -6.66 -3.26
CA THR A 50 4.62 -7.77 -3.79
C THR A 50 4.59 -7.77 -5.31
N LEU A 51 4.37 -6.60 -5.90
CA LEU A 51 4.33 -6.43 -7.36
C LEU A 51 5.69 -6.63 -8.03
N THR A 52 6.79 -6.40 -7.31
CA THR A 52 8.16 -6.56 -7.83
C THR A 52 8.86 -7.81 -7.37
N TYR A 53 8.20 -8.65 -6.58
CA TYR A 53 8.78 -9.89 -6.09
C TYR A 53 8.95 -10.87 -7.26
N PRO A 54 10.09 -11.57 -7.39
CA PRO A 54 10.35 -12.38 -8.58
C PRO A 54 9.63 -13.74 -8.57
N TYR A 55 9.02 -14.13 -7.43
CA TYR A 55 8.38 -15.43 -7.28
C TYR A 55 6.85 -15.33 -7.19
N PRO A 56 6.13 -16.39 -7.61
CA PRO A 56 4.68 -16.52 -7.42
C PRO A 56 4.23 -16.33 -5.96
N LEU A 57 3.03 -15.77 -5.77
CA LEU A 57 2.41 -15.65 -4.46
C LEU A 57 1.91 -17.03 -4.03
N GLY A 58 2.10 -17.41 -2.76
CA GLY A 58 1.60 -18.66 -2.21
C GLY A 58 2.41 -19.92 -2.54
N LEU A 59 3.48 -19.84 -3.34
CA LEU A 59 4.43 -20.94 -3.44
C LEU A 59 5.39 -20.93 -2.25
N GLU A 60 5.80 -22.12 -1.81
CA GLU A 60 6.88 -22.28 -0.84
C GLU A 60 8.09 -21.48 -1.34
N GLN A 61 8.48 -20.49 -0.55
CA GLN A 61 9.64 -19.67 -0.86
C GLN A 61 10.86 -20.59 -0.91
N PRO A 62 11.78 -20.41 -1.88
CA PRO A 62 13.07 -21.07 -1.78
C PRO A 62 13.65 -20.76 -0.40
N SER A 63 14.29 -21.75 0.23
CA SER A 63 14.87 -21.61 1.57
C SER A 63 15.59 -20.26 1.69
N SER A 64 15.44 -19.57 2.81
CA SER A 64 15.93 -18.19 3.05
C SER A 64 17.37 -17.96 2.54
N VAL A 65 18.18 -19.00 2.57
CA VAL A 65 19.55 -19.08 2.04
C VAL A 65 19.66 -18.73 0.55
N GLU A 66 18.79 -19.24 -0.32
CA GLU A 66 18.85 -19.02 -1.77
C GLU A 66 18.38 -17.61 -2.17
N ALA A 67 17.43 -17.04 -1.42
CA ALA A 67 16.96 -15.67 -1.64
C ALA A 67 17.91 -14.60 -1.06
N GLY A 68 18.98 -15.02 -0.36
CA GLY A 68 19.88 -14.12 0.37
C GLY A 68 19.16 -13.34 1.47
N MET A 69 18.24 -14.02 2.17
CA MET A 69 17.42 -13.50 3.26
C MET A 69 17.74 -14.25 4.57
N ASP A 70 17.65 -13.55 5.70
CA ASP A 70 17.89 -14.15 7.01
C ASP A 70 16.73 -15.10 7.40
N GLU A 71 17.07 -16.22 8.07
CA GLU A 71 16.19 -17.36 8.36
C GLU A 71 14.97 -17.01 9.24
N GLU A 72 15.02 -15.92 10.01
CA GLU A 72 13.92 -15.43 10.86
C GLU A 72 12.79 -14.70 10.10
N ALA A 73 12.93 -14.49 8.78
CA ALA A 73 12.02 -13.67 7.99
C ALA A 73 10.80 -14.40 7.38
N SER A 74 10.39 -15.55 7.93
CA SER A 74 9.50 -16.52 7.24
C SER A 74 8.01 -16.16 7.12
N SER A 75 7.54 -15.01 7.63
CA SER A 75 6.17 -14.57 7.34
C SER A 75 6.08 -14.00 5.92
N PHE A 76 5.13 -14.47 5.11
CA PHE A 76 4.96 -14.13 3.68
C PHE A 76 5.23 -12.66 3.40
N GLY A 77 4.49 -11.75 4.05
CA GLY A 77 4.61 -10.31 3.81
C GLY A 77 6.00 -9.73 4.13
N ASN A 78 6.76 -10.33 5.05
CA ASN A 78 8.07 -9.81 5.45
C ASN A 78 9.05 -9.89 4.30
N THR A 79 9.02 -11.00 3.58
CA THR A 79 9.83 -11.25 2.39
C THR A 79 9.63 -10.16 1.33
N GLN A 80 8.38 -9.81 0.97
CA GLN A 80 8.15 -8.78 -0.06
C GLN A 80 8.47 -7.37 0.43
N PHE A 81 8.20 -7.07 1.70
CA PHE A 81 8.59 -5.80 2.29
C PHE A 81 10.12 -5.60 2.27
N SER A 82 10.87 -6.59 2.78
CA SER A 82 12.33 -6.56 2.80
C SER A 82 12.91 -6.55 1.39
N TRP A 83 12.29 -7.25 0.43
CA TRP A 83 12.65 -7.17 -0.98
C TRP A 83 12.59 -5.72 -1.49
N TYR A 84 11.45 -5.03 -1.30
CA TYR A 84 11.33 -3.66 -1.78
C TYR A 84 12.32 -2.72 -1.09
N TRP A 85 12.44 -2.87 0.22
CA TRP A 85 13.36 -2.08 1.03
C TRP A 85 14.79 -2.19 0.51
N LYS A 86 15.31 -3.43 0.43
CA LYS A 86 16.68 -3.75 0.05
C LYS A 86 16.98 -3.33 -1.38
N HIS A 87 16.05 -3.54 -2.30
CA HIS A 87 16.35 -3.40 -3.73
C HIS A 87 15.92 -2.09 -4.36
N PHE A 88 14.97 -1.36 -3.78
CA PHE A 88 14.48 -0.09 -4.33
C PHE A 88 14.68 1.08 -3.37
N LEU A 89 14.21 0.98 -2.13
CA LEU A 89 14.24 2.12 -1.20
C LEU A 89 15.68 2.50 -0.81
N THR A 90 16.55 1.52 -0.57
CA THR A 90 17.96 1.79 -0.23
C THR A 90 18.75 2.49 -1.35
N ARG A 91 18.23 2.49 -2.58
CA ARG A 91 18.86 3.21 -3.71
C ARG A 91 18.57 4.70 -3.67
N THR A 92 17.52 5.12 -2.95
CA THR A 92 17.15 6.53 -2.80
C THR A 92 18.16 7.26 -1.92
N ASP A 93 18.46 6.69 -0.76
CA ASP A 93 19.47 7.18 0.17
C ASP A 93 20.16 5.98 0.86
N PRO A 94 21.29 5.50 0.30
CA PRO A 94 22.00 4.36 0.86
C PRO A 94 22.50 4.60 2.28
N HIS A 95 22.86 5.82 2.66
CA HIS A 95 23.36 6.11 4.00
C HIS A 95 22.26 6.02 5.05
N CYS A 96 21.05 6.43 4.69
CA CYS A 96 19.86 6.38 5.52
C CYS A 96 19.34 4.95 5.72
N TYR A 97 19.30 4.15 4.65
CA TYR A 97 18.59 2.87 4.67
C TYR A 97 19.49 1.63 4.69
N LYS A 98 20.80 1.76 4.40
CA LYS A 98 21.80 0.70 4.61
C LYS A 98 22.53 0.92 5.93
N VAL A 99 21.79 0.89 7.04
CA VAL A 99 22.39 0.87 8.38
C VAL A 99 22.94 -0.55 8.63
N LYS A 100 23.98 -0.69 9.47
CA LYS A 100 24.48 -2.00 9.89
C LYS A 100 23.38 -2.75 10.66
N GLY A 101 22.88 -3.85 10.08
CA GLY A 101 21.75 -4.64 10.60
C GLY A 101 20.49 -4.49 9.75
N ASP A 102 19.55 -5.44 9.87
CA ASP A 102 18.29 -5.40 9.12
C ASP A 102 17.28 -4.44 9.78
N ILE A 103 17.48 -3.13 9.57
CA ILE A 103 16.54 -2.11 10.04
C ILE A 103 15.13 -2.30 9.43
N SER A 104 15.02 -2.99 8.30
CA SER A 104 13.73 -3.23 7.65
C SER A 104 12.87 -4.18 8.49
N SER A 105 13.46 -5.25 9.04
CA SER A 105 12.79 -6.16 9.98
C SER A 105 12.36 -5.43 11.26
N ALA A 106 13.22 -4.59 11.83
CA ALA A 106 12.89 -3.78 13.00
C ALA A 106 11.75 -2.81 12.71
N ILE A 107 11.80 -2.07 11.60
CA ILE A 107 10.75 -1.12 11.20
C ILE A 107 9.42 -1.84 10.97
N ARG A 108 9.41 -2.96 10.26
CA ARG A 108 8.19 -3.75 10.05
C ARG A 108 7.63 -4.25 11.37
N SER A 109 8.45 -4.91 12.19
CA SER A 109 8.00 -5.56 13.43
C SER A 109 7.58 -4.58 14.52
N LEU A 110 8.24 -3.43 14.59
CA LEU A 110 7.97 -2.43 15.63
C LEU A 110 6.87 -1.46 15.23
N LEU A 111 6.77 -1.08 13.95
CA LEU A 111 5.82 -0.07 13.50
C LEU A 111 4.59 -0.66 12.88
N ARG A 112 4.70 -1.67 12.02
CA ARG A 112 3.51 -2.21 11.38
C ARG A 112 2.66 -2.97 12.39
N ASN A 113 3.24 -3.93 13.10
CA ASN A 113 2.46 -4.72 14.07
C ASN A 113 2.06 -3.89 15.30
N GLY A 114 2.93 -2.97 15.74
CA GLY A 114 2.63 -2.08 16.88
C GLY A 114 1.57 -1.04 16.53
N LEU A 115 1.85 -0.17 15.55
CA LEU A 115 0.95 0.95 15.25
C LEU A 115 -0.38 0.51 14.64
N ALA A 116 -0.39 -0.51 13.78
CA ALA A 116 -1.62 -0.94 13.12
C ALA A 116 -2.59 -1.64 14.09
N HIS A 117 -2.09 -2.30 15.15
CA HIS A 117 -2.95 -3.06 16.07
C HIS A 117 -3.18 -2.36 17.41
N THR A 118 -2.23 -1.57 17.91
CA THR A 118 -2.32 -0.97 19.25
C THR A 118 -2.20 0.55 19.26
N PHE A 119 -1.97 1.18 18.10
CA PHE A 119 -1.72 2.62 17.96
C PHE A 119 -0.61 3.15 18.89
N LEU A 120 0.28 2.26 19.35
CA LEU A 120 1.36 2.58 20.27
C LEU A 120 2.70 2.31 19.60
N ALA A 121 3.53 3.34 19.46
CA ALA A 121 4.92 3.15 19.06
C ALA A 121 5.64 2.38 20.17
N LYS A 122 6.36 1.33 19.79
CA LYS A 122 7.21 0.63 20.76
C LYS A 122 8.30 1.58 21.28
N PRO A 123 8.74 1.42 22.54
CA PRO A 123 9.81 2.23 23.10
C PRO A 123 11.03 2.27 22.18
N GLY A 124 11.63 3.45 22.05
CA GLY A 124 12.80 3.64 21.19
C GLY A 124 12.48 3.98 19.74
N ILE A 125 11.21 4.10 19.33
CA ILE A 125 10.87 4.72 18.03
C ILE A 125 10.12 6.03 18.24
N GLU A 126 10.62 7.06 17.57
CA GLU A 126 10.03 8.39 17.58
C GLU A 126 9.67 8.79 16.14
N VAL A 127 8.41 9.14 15.91
CA VAL A 127 7.95 9.62 14.60
C VAL A 127 7.78 11.13 14.66
N ARG A 128 8.42 11.84 13.73
CA ARG A 128 8.41 13.30 13.61
C ARG A 128 8.05 13.73 12.19
N LYS A 129 7.81 15.02 11.98
CA LYS A 129 7.69 15.63 10.65
C LYS A 129 8.62 16.84 10.54
N PHE A 130 9.06 17.13 9.32
CA PHE A 130 9.86 18.31 8.96
C PHE A 130 11.22 18.43 9.68
N GLN A 131 11.79 17.31 10.10
CA GLN A 131 13.13 17.13 10.65
C GLN A 131 13.94 16.11 9.83
N PRO A 132 14.15 16.35 8.51
CA PRO A 132 14.81 15.39 7.63
C PRO A 132 16.24 15.06 8.06
N ALA A 133 16.93 16.00 8.72
CA ALA A 133 18.28 15.79 9.24
C ALA A 133 18.37 14.70 10.32
N SER A 134 17.25 14.28 10.91
CA SER A 134 17.18 13.23 11.94
C SER A 134 16.62 11.91 11.42
N HIS A 135 16.18 11.86 10.15
CA HIS A 135 15.52 10.69 9.57
C HIS A 135 16.45 9.45 9.56
N MET A 136 15.95 8.33 10.08
CA MET A 136 16.64 7.04 10.25
C MET A 136 17.99 7.11 10.96
N LYS A 137 18.24 8.16 11.74
CA LYS A 137 19.41 8.21 12.62
C LYS A 137 19.16 7.31 13.83
N SER A 138 19.97 6.28 13.98
CA SER A 138 20.05 5.48 15.20
C SER A 138 20.97 6.20 16.20
N GLY A 139 20.39 6.81 17.23
CA GLY A 139 21.14 7.20 18.44
C GLY A 139 21.24 6.03 19.43
N ALA A 140 21.97 6.21 20.54
CA ALA A 140 22.25 5.14 21.52
C ALA A 140 21.02 4.42 22.12
N SER A 141 19.79 4.91 21.90
CA SER A 141 18.55 4.25 22.35
C SER A 141 17.28 4.59 21.55
N ARG A 142 17.38 5.32 20.42
CA ARG A 142 16.19 5.76 19.67
C ARG A 142 16.43 5.78 18.15
N LEU A 143 15.42 5.34 17.42
CA LEU A 143 15.25 5.49 15.99
C LEU A 143 14.27 6.62 15.73
N ILE A 144 14.72 7.67 15.05
CA ILE A 144 13.86 8.79 14.65
C ILE A 144 13.42 8.58 13.19
N ILE A 145 12.12 8.60 12.95
CA ILE A 145 11.55 8.54 11.60
C ILE A 145 10.88 9.87 11.31
N ASP A 146 11.53 10.68 10.47
CA ASP A 146 10.82 11.77 9.82
C ASP A 146 9.84 11.23 8.78
N ALA A 147 8.54 11.36 9.05
CA ALA A 147 7.48 10.83 8.19
C ALA A 147 7.38 11.53 6.83
N THR A 148 7.77 12.81 6.75
CA THR A 148 7.71 13.58 5.49
C THR A 148 8.84 13.16 4.58
N LYS A 149 10.07 13.07 5.10
CA LYS A 149 11.22 12.54 4.38
C LYS A 149 11.02 11.09 3.98
N PHE A 150 10.41 10.27 4.85
CA PHE A 150 10.13 8.87 4.54
C PHE A 150 9.18 8.72 3.35
N ALA A 151 8.09 9.51 3.35
CA ALA A 151 7.14 9.55 2.24
C ALA A 151 7.79 10.07 0.95
N GLU A 152 8.64 11.09 1.03
CA GLU A 152 9.41 11.60 -0.11
C GLU A 152 10.35 10.53 -0.69
N ASP A 153 11.12 9.85 0.15
CA ASP A 153 12.06 8.83 -0.27
C ASP A 153 11.38 7.62 -0.93
N PHE A 154 10.22 7.24 -0.40
CA PHE A 154 9.37 6.21 -0.97
C PHE A 154 8.80 6.60 -2.34
N LYS A 155 8.26 7.82 -2.47
CA LYS A 155 7.83 8.34 -3.79
C LYS A 155 8.99 8.37 -4.77
N GLN A 156 10.17 8.80 -4.31
CA GLN A 156 11.36 8.87 -5.14
C GLN A 156 11.83 7.48 -5.59
N SER A 157 11.81 6.46 -4.72
CA SER A 157 12.15 5.07 -5.12
C SER A 157 11.19 4.55 -6.18
N TYR A 158 9.90 4.83 -6.04
CA TYR A 158 8.89 4.50 -7.04
C TYR A 158 9.17 5.14 -8.40
N TRP A 159 9.30 6.47 -8.46
CA TRP A 159 9.49 7.18 -9.73
C TRP A 159 10.80 6.81 -10.43
N LYS A 160 11.87 6.59 -9.66
CA LYS A 160 13.18 6.23 -10.22
C LYS A 160 13.27 4.78 -10.69
N SER A 161 12.56 3.85 -10.02
CA SER A 161 12.80 2.42 -10.22
C SER A 161 11.60 1.66 -10.76
N ILE A 162 10.39 1.97 -10.27
CA ILE A 162 9.17 1.21 -10.59
C ILE A 162 8.51 1.75 -11.85
N ARG A 163 8.31 3.07 -11.92
CA ARG A 163 7.67 3.69 -13.08
C ARG A 163 8.37 3.37 -14.43
N PRO A 164 9.71 3.31 -14.50
CA PRO A 164 10.38 2.93 -15.74
C PRO A 164 10.11 1.48 -16.16
N ILE A 165 9.93 0.55 -15.20
CA ILE A 165 9.63 -0.86 -15.52
C ILE A 165 8.27 -0.97 -16.21
N VAL A 166 7.24 -0.31 -15.68
CA VAL A 166 5.91 -0.31 -16.30
C VAL A 166 5.84 0.50 -17.59
N SER A 167 6.86 1.30 -17.88
CA SER A 167 7.03 2.00 -19.16
C SER A 167 7.83 1.18 -20.18
N GLY A 168 8.12 -0.09 -19.89
CA GLY A 168 8.78 -1.03 -20.81
C GLY A 168 10.27 -1.28 -20.52
N LYS A 169 10.87 -0.62 -19.52
CA LYS A 169 12.21 -1.01 -19.06
C LYS A 169 12.15 -2.33 -18.29
N GLN A 170 13.30 -2.98 -18.14
CA GLN A 170 13.45 -4.14 -17.27
C GLN A 170 14.45 -3.81 -16.18
N ALA A 171 14.25 -4.38 -14.99
CA ALA A 171 15.22 -4.34 -13.91
C ALA A 171 15.75 -5.74 -13.65
N ILE A 172 17.07 -5.92 -13.61
CA ILE A 172 17.69 -7.19 -13.24
C ILE A 172 18.16 -7.05 -11.79
N ILE A 173 17.64 -7.91 -10.92
CA ILE A 173 17.94 -7.92 -9.48
C ILE A 173 18.27 -9.34 -9.06
N ASN A 174 19.52 -9.56 -8.64
CA ASN A 174 20.04 -10.89 -8.27
C ASN A 174 19.79 -11.96 -9.36
N GLY A 175 19.91 -11.59 -10.63
CA GLY A 175 19.68 -12.51 -11.76
C GLY A 175 18.21 -12.67 -12.16
N HIS A 176 17.26 -12.11 -11.40
CA HIS A 176 15.85 -12.11 -11.75
C HIS A 176 15.48 -10.87 -12.56
N THR A 177 14.74 -11.08 -13.66
CA THR A 177 14.20 -10.01 -14.49
C THR A 177 12.83 -9.59 -13.98
N ILE A 178 12.72 -8.34 -13.55
CA ILE A 178 11.46 -7.68 -13.23
C ILE A 178 11.05 -6.86 -14.46
N SER A 179 9.88 -7.17 -14.99
CA SER A 179 9.33 -6.57 -16.21
C SER A 179 7.87 -6.16 -16.00
N PHE A 180 7.30 -5.44 -16.98
CA PHE A 180 5.86 -5.16 -17.01
C PHE A 180 5.03 -6.44 -16.85
N GLN A 181 5.38 -7.49 -17.59
CA GLN A 181 4.63 -8.75 -17.58
C GLN A 181 4.70 -9.43 -16.22
N SER A 182 5.90 -9.54 -15.63
CA SER A 182 6.03 -10.18 -14.31
C SER A 182 5.25 -9.41 -13.24
N MET A 183 5.27 -8.06 -13.27
CA MET A 183 4.47 -7.24 -12.35
C MET A 183 2.96 -7.40 -12.57
N GLN A 184 2.52 -7.57 -13.82
CA GLN A 184 1.12 -7.85 -14.14
C GLN A 184 0.67 -9.20 -13.58
N GLU A 185 1.52 -10.23 -13.67
CA GLU A 185 1.26 -11.55 -13.10
C GLU A 185 1.12 -11.46 -11.57
N ARG A 186 2.04 -10.74 -10.89
CA ARG A 186 1.94 -10.48 -9.45
C ARG A 186 0.62 -9.79 -9.08
N LEU A 187 0.20 -8.79 -9.85
CA LEU A 187 -1.05 -8.07 -9.63
C LEU A 187 -2.27 -8.99 -9.78
N ASN A 188 -2.28 -9.84 -10.80
CA ASN A 188 -3.38 -10.77 -11.04
C ASN A 188 -3.53 -11.76 -9.87
N GLU A 189 -2.41 -12.28 -9.36
CA GLU A 189 -2.41 -13.18 -8.21
C GLU A 189 -2.85 -12.49 -6.92
N LEU A 190 -2.40 -11.25 -6.71
CA LEU A 190 -2.86 -10.42 -5.59
C LEU A 190 -4.39 -10.22 -5.66
N ALA A 191 -4.91 -9.86 -6.83
CA ALA A 191 -6.35 -9.65 -7.03
C ALA A 191 -7.14 -10.95 -6.80
N ALA A 192 -6.64 -12.09 -7.27
CA ALA A 192 -7.28 -13.39 -7.07
C ALA A 192 -7.32 -13.79 -5.58
N ALA A 193 -6.22 -13.60 -4.86
CA ALA A 193 -6.15 -13.87 -3.42
C ALA A 193 -7.14 -13.01 -2.62
N TYR A 194 -7.18 -11.70 -2.89
CA TYR A 194 -8.09 -10.77 -2.21
C TYR A 194 -9.56 -11.04 -2.55
N THR A 195 -9.87 -11.40 -3.79
CA THR A 195 -11.24 -11.76 -4.19
C THR A 195 -11.71 -12.98 -3.40
N LYS A 196 -10.88 -14.03 -3.33
CA LYS A 196 -11.18 -15.25 -2.58
C LYS A 196 -11.37 -15.00 -1.08
N GLU A 197 -10.50 -14.19 -0.47
CA GLU A 197 -10.59 -13.81 0.95
C GLU A 197 -11.88 -13.03 1.23
N ALA A 198 -12.22 -12.07 0.35
CA ALA A 198 -13.44 -11.28 0.46
C ALA A 198 -14.69 -12.16 0.33
N GLU A 199 -14.74 -13.04 -0.68
CA GLU A 199 -15.85 -14.00 -0.88
C GLU A 199 -16.05 -14.88 0.35
N THR A 200 -14.98 -15.47 0.88
CA THR A 200 -15.02 -16.30 2.10
C THR A 200 -15.58 -15.49 3.28
N SER A 201 -15.10 -14.27 3.48
CA SER A 201 -15.54 -13.39 4.57
C SER A 201 -17.01 -12.99 4.42
N PHE A 202 -17.47 -12.73 3.19
CA PHE A 202 -18.87 -12.41 2.92
C PHE A 202 -19.78 -13.62 3.12
N GLU A 203 -19.39 -14.81 2.69
CA GLU A 203 -20.14 -16.04 2.92
C GLU A 203 -20.32 -16.32 4.42
N GLU A 204 -19.25 -16.19 5.21
CA GLU A 204 -19.32 -16.34 6.66
C GLU A 204 -20.24 -15.29 7.32
N LEU A 205 -20.22 -14.05 6.83
CA LEU A 205 -21.09 -12.99 7.33
C LEU A 205 -22.56 -13.27 6.98
N MET A 206 -22.84 -13.60 5.72
CA MET A 206 -24.19 -13.86 5.24
C MET A 206 -24.81 -15.10 5.88
N GLY A 207 -24.02 -16.11 6.22
CA GLY A 207 -24.49 -17.27 7.00
C GLY A 207 -24.86 -16.93 8.46
N LYS A 208 -24.36 -15.82 9.01
CA LYS A 208 -24.61 -15.38 10.39
C LYS A 208 -25.72 -14.34 10.51
N ILE A 209 -26.05 -13.62 9.43
CA ILE A 209 -27.14 -12.64 9.44
C ILE A 209 -28.47 -13.41 9.48
N PRO A 210 -29.31 -13.24 10.53
CA PRO A 210 -30.63 -13.85 10.56
C PRO A 210 -31.41 -13.37 9.34
N THR A 211 -31.91 -14.30 8.53
CA THR A 211 -32.91 -13.96 7.52
C THR A 211 -34.13 -13.44 8.27
N VAL A 212 -34.30 -12.11 8.30
CA VAL A 212 -35.54 -11.50 8.74
C VAL A 212 -36.61 -12.12 7.85
N PRO A 213 -37.58 -12.88 8.40
CA PRO A 213 -38.66 -13.42 7.60
C PRO A 213 -39.25 -12.24 6.86
N ALA A 214 -39.38 -12.35 5.53
CA ALA A 214 -39.95 -11.30 4.71
C ALA A 214 -41.28 -10.90 5.35
N THR A 215 -41.26 -9.83 6.13
CA THR A 215 -42.43 -9.35 6.84
C THR A 215 -43.24 -8.82 5.69
N GLN A 216 -44.38 -9.46 5.41
CA GLN A 216 -45.25 -9.09 4.30
C GLN A 216 -45.37 -7.57 4.33
N SER A 217 -44.73 -6.90 3.37
CA SER A 217 -44.82 -5.46 3.26
C SER A 217 -46.31 -5.17 3.21
N PRO A 218 -46.87 -4.33 4.09
CA PRO A 218 -48.28 -3.99 4.01
C PRO A 218 -48.55 -3.55 2.58
N GLU A 219 -49.52 -4.18 1.93
CA GLU A 219 -49.91 -3.82 0.57
C GLU A 219 -50.07 -2.30 0.53
N PRO A 220 -49.42 -1.60 -0.42
CA PRO A 220 -49.54 -0.16 -0.53
C PRO A 220 -50.98 0.15 -0.93
N SER A 221 -51.84 0.40 0.06
CA SER A 221 -53.25 0.73 -0.12
C SER A 221 -53.49 2.20 -0.53
N GLY A 222 -52.44 2.89 -0.96
CA GLY A 222 -52.52 4.27 -1.44
C GLY A 222 -51.77 4.44 -2.75
N SER A 223 -52.51 4.68 -3.84
CA SER A 223 -51.98 5.18 -5.11
C SER A 223 -51.47 6.61 -4.93
N PHE A 224 -50.26 6.77 -4.40
CA PHE A 224 -49.56 8.06 -4.46
C PHE A 224 -48.95 8.24 -5.85
N ASN A 225 -49.66 8.98 -6.70
CA ASN A 225 -49.14 9.49 -7.97
C ASN A 225 -48.08 10.57 -7.68
N PHE A 226 -46.81 10.15 -7.57
CA PHE A 226 -45.69 11.09 -7.69
C PHE A 226 -45.40 11.32 -9.16
N SER A 227 -45.87 12.44 -9.71
CA SER A 227 -45.31 13.02 -10.93
C SER A 227 -43.86 13.44 -10.62
N SER A 228 -42.91 12.61 -11.05
CA SER A 228 -41.48 12.86 -10.88
C SER A 228 -41.08 14.15 -11.63
N PRO A 229 -40.54 15.18 -10.96
CA PRO A 229 -39.94 16.31 -11.65
C PRO A 229 -38.53 15.92 -12.12
N GLY A 230 -38.38 15.74 -13.43
CA GLY A 230 -37.12 15.99 -14.15
C GLY A 230 -36.01 14.94 -14.01
N ILE A 231 -36.11 13.85 -14.79
CA ILE A 231 -34.95 13.00 -15.16
C ILE A 231 -34.36 13.42 -16.53
N ASP A 232 -34.78 14.53 -17.13
CA ASP A 232 -34.30 14.95 -18.47
C ASP A 232 -32.96 15.70 -18.48
N ALA A 233 -32.26 15.86 -17.34
CA ALA A 233 -31.05 16.69 -17.28
C ALA A 233 -29.70 15.95 -17.41
N ILE A 234 -29.66 14.61 -17.46
CA ILE A 234 -28.38 13.87 -17.41
C ILE A 234 -27.97 13.22 -18.76
N THR A 235 -28.85 13.16 -19.76
CA THR A 235 -28.54 12.50 -21.05
C THR A 235 -27.93 13.40 -22.14
N ASN A 236 -27.73 14.70 -21.92
CA ASN A 236 -27.31 15.64 -22.99
C ASN A 236 -25.85 16.16 -22.93
N VAL A 237 -24.97 15.62 -22.09
CA VAL A 237 -23.55 16.05 -22.04
C VAL A 237 -22.61 15.12 -22.82
N ALA A 238 -23.04 13.94 -23.25
CA ALA A 238 -22.17 12.95 -23.91
C ALA A 238 -22.06 13.06 -25.45
N SER A 239 -22.79 13.97 -26.11
CA SER A 239 -22.87 14.01 -27.59
C SER A 239 -22.24 15.26 -28.24
N LYS A 240 -21.50 16.09 -27.50
CA LYS A 240 -20.97 17.37 -28.03
C LYS A 240 -19.44 17.55 -28.04
N GLN A 241 -18.66 16.47 -27.95
CA GLN A 241 -17.18 16.53 -28.07
C GLN A 241 -16.58 15.63 -29.16
N LEU A 242 -17.35 15.26 -30.17
CA LEU A 242 -16.83 14.71 -31.43
C LEU A 242 -17.25 15.61 -32.59
N ARG A 243 -16.57 16.74 -32.73
CA ARG A 243 -16.38 17.57 -33.93
C ARG A 243 -15.71 18.89 -33.53
N GLN A 244 -14.38 18.86 -33.48
CA GLN A 244 -13.46 19.95 -33.83
C GLN A 244 -12.08 19.33 -34.03
#